data_AF-Q04FJ1-F1
#
_entry.id   AF-Q04FJ1-F1
#
_cell.length_a   1.000
_cell.length_b   1.000
_cell.length_c   1.000
_cell.angle_alpha   90.00
_cell.angle_beta   90.00
_cell.angle_gamma   90.00
#
_symmetry.space_group_name_H-M   'P 1'
#
loop_
_entity.id
_entity.type
_entity.pdbx_description
1 polymer ?
#
loop_
_entity_poly.entity_id
_entity_poly.type
_entity_poly.pdbx_seq_one_letter_code
_entity_poly.pdbx_strand_id
1 'polypeptide(L)'
;MKENDSLKQINPPKQSQRTHLHEIDFMRIFFTFGVLFNHTVNKFTLAMSQSETYYTVRTLRVMFHYTRMGFIFISGVVLTLTYFNRNDWPAFFKKRFNGSLWPYLTWNGLLMLLMIALGSTDYNFSNFGNKYLTLVMHGSSFYMYYMLLVMQLYLLFPLVVWIFKK
;
A
#
# COMPACT_ATOMS: atom_id res chain seq x y z
N MET A 1 61.38 2.38 25.94
CA MET A 1 60.87 3.74 25.61
C MET A 1 60.37 3.71 24.18
N LYS A 2 59.04 3.69 24.00
CA LYS A 2 58.28 3.92 22.75
C LYS A 2 58.54 2.86 21.64
N GLU A 3 57.54 2.23 21.02
CA GLU A 3 56.39 2.85 20.36
C GLU A 3 55.28 1.80 20.21
N ASN A 4 54.22 1.98 21.00
CA ASN A 4 52.95 1.28 20.89
C ASN A 4 52.02 2.28 20.20
N ASP A 5 51.85 2.17 18.88
CA ASP A 5 50.80 2.80 18.06
C ASP A 5 51.20 2.55 16.60
N SER A 6 50.47 1.81 15.76
CA SER A 6 49.47 2.47 14.91
C SER A 6 48.74 1.49 13.98
N LEU A 7 48.52 0.23 14.37
CA LEU A 7 47.61 -0.65 13.64
C LEU A 7 46.29 -0.79 14.40
N LYS A 8 45.65 0.37 14.60
CA LYS A 8 44.26 0.48 15.01
C LYS A 8 43.42 -0.12 13.89
N GLN A 9 43.15 -1.42 13.98
CA GLN A 9 42.19 -2.11 13.12
C GLN A 9 40.86 -1.36 13.21
N ILE A 10 40.57 -0.56 12.18
CA ILE A 10 39.28 0.09 12.00
C ILE A 10 38.33 -1.03 11.56
N ASN A 11 37.81 -1.77 12.53
CA ASN A 11 36.66 -2.64 12.27
C ASN A 11 35.53 -1.75 11.75
N PRO A 12 35.01 -1.98 10.54
CA PRO A 12 33.82 -1.27 10.10
C PRO A 12 32.70 -1.56 11.11
N PRO A 13 31.83 -0.59 11.43
CA PRO A 13 30.74 -0.82 12.37
C PRO A 13 29.94 -2.02 11.87
N LYS A 14 29.95 -3.09 12.67
CA LYS A 14 29.17 -4.31 12.45
C LYS A 14 27.72 -3.87 12.32
N GLN A 15 27.24 -3.73 11.09
CA GLN A 15 25.85 -3.41 10.79
C GLN A 15 25.05 -4.49 11.51
N SER A 16 24.34 -4.11 12.58
CA SER A 16 23.41 -5.01 13.25
C SER A 16 22.46 -5.46 12.15
N GLN A 17 22.58 -6.72 11.74
CA GLN A 17 21.66 -7.29 10.78
C GLN A 17 20.30 -7.12 11.42
N ARG A 18 19.49 -6.21 10.85
CA ARG A 18 18.13 -6.01 11.37
C ARG A 18 17.49 -7.36 11.27
N THR A 19 17.17 -7.97 12.41
CA THR A 19 16.51 -9.27 12.47
C THR A 19 15.25 -9.15 11.64
N HIS A 20 15.32 -9.68 10.43
CA HIS A 20 14.23 -9.59 9.49
C HIS A 20 13.15 -10.53 10.02
N LEU A 21 12.02 -9.97 10.39
CA LEU A 21 10.92 -10.75 10.95
C LEU A 21 10.26 -11.51 9.81
N HIS A 22 10.74 -12.73 9.55
CA HIS A 22 10.27 -13.58 8.46
C HIS A 22 8.76 -13.89 8.59
N GLU A 23 8.24 -13.91 9.81
CA GLU A 23 6.81 -14.05 10.10
C GLU A 23 5.97 -12.95 9.43
N ILE A 24 6.45 -11.70 9.49
CA ILE A 24 5.75 -10.56 8.93
C ILE A 24 5.71 -10.65 7.40
N ASP A 25 6.81 -11.07 6.80
CA ASP A 25 6.90 -11.25 5.36
C ASP A 25 6.02 -12.40 4.88
N PHE A 26 5.98 -13.51 5.63
CA PHE A 26 5.04 -14.59 5.39
C PHE A 26 3.58 -14.08 5.44
N MET A 27 3.22 -13.28 6.45
CA MET A 27 1.88 -12.69 6.55
C MET A 27 1.56 -11.77 5.36
N ARG A 28 2.53 -10.94 4.92
CA ARG A 28 2.35 -10.07 3.74
C ARG A 28 2.11 -10.88 2.47
N ILE A 29 2.86 -11.96 2.28
CA ILE A 29 2.70 -12.88 1.15
C ILE A 29 1.31 -13.53 1.19
N PHE A 30 0.90 -14.05 2.36
CA PHE A 30 -0.41 -14.64 2.57
C PHE A 30 -1.56 -13.70 2.20
N PHE A 31 -1.53 -12.45 2.68
CA PHE A 31 -2.55 -11.46 2.32
C PHE A 31 -2.52 -11.07 0.84
N THR A 32 -1.34 -11.02 0.23
CA THR A 32 -1.19 -10.73 -1.21
C THR A 32 -1.86 -11.81 -2.06
N PHE A 33 -1.70 -13.09 -1.71
CA PHE A 33 -2.43 -14.18 -2.37
C PHE A 33 -3.95 -14.05 -2.21
N GLY A 34 -4.43 -13.66 -1.03
CA GLY A 34 -5.86 -13.41 -0.80
C GLY A 34 -6.45 -12.28 -1.65
N VAL A 35 -5.67 -11.23 -1.89
CA VAL A 35 -6.06 -10.13 -2.80
C VAL A 35 -6.05 -10.59 -4.26
N LEU A 36 -5.02 -11.35 -4.67
CA LEU A 36 -4.93 -11.91 -6.02
C LEU A 36 -6.12 -12.85 -6.29
N PHE A 37 -6.46 -13.72 -5.35
CA PHE A 37 -7.61 -14.59 -5.42
C PHE A 37 -8.91 -13.80 -5.61
N ASN A 38 -9.13 -12.74 -4.83
CA ASN A 38 -10.29 -11.85 -5.00
C ASN A 38 -10.37 -11.25 -6.41
N HIS A 39 -9.24 -10.80 -6.95
CA HIS A 39 -9.21 -10.20 -8.30
C HIS A 39 -9.50 -11.25 -9.38
N THR A 40 -8.92 -12.44 -9.28
CA THR A 40 -9.18 -13.55 -10.20
C THR A 40 -10.65 -13.96 -10.16
N VAL A 41 -11.20 -14.14 -8.96
CA VAL A 41 -12.63 -14.46 -8.78
C VAL A 41 -13.53 -13.34 -9.33
N ASN A 42 -13.16 -12.08 -9.12
CA ASN A 42 -13.91 -10.94 -9.66
C ASN A 42 -13.95 -10.95 -11.20
N LYS A 43 -12.82 -11.19 -11.85
CA LYS A 43 -12.74 -11.32 -13.32
C LYS A 43 -13.50 -12.54 -13.83
N PHE A 44 -13.41 -13.67 -13.13
CA PHE A 44 -14.15 -14.87 -13.50
C PHE A 44 -15.66 -14.65 -13.44
N THR A 45 -16.18 -14.07 -12.36
CA THR A 45 -17.63 -13.80 -12.27
C THR A 45 -18.15 -12.75 -13.24
N LEU A 46 -17.30 -11.85 -13.73
CA LEU A 46 -17.69 -10.89 -14.77
C LEU A 46 -17.99 -11.59 -16.10
N ALA A 47 -17.40 -12.76 -16.35
CA ALA A 47 -17.60 -13.55 -17.55
C ALA A 47 -18.70 -14.63 -17.39
N MET A 48 -19.27 -14.80 -16.19
CA MET A 48 -20.30 -15.82 -15.92
C MET A 48 -21.72 -15.25 -16.08
N SER A 49 -22.65 -16.10 -16.54
CA SER A 49 -24.08 -15.79 -16.46
C SER A 49 -24.59 -15.91 -15.03
N GLN A 50 -25.71 -15.24 -14.71
CA GLN A 50 -26.32 -15.24 -13.39
C GLN A 50 -26.94 -16.62 -13.08
N SER A 51 -26.12 -17.53 -12.56
CA SER A 51 -26.50 -18.89 -12.13
C SER A 51 -26.28 -19.06 -10.62
N GLU A 52 -26.75 -20.17 -10.03
CA GLU A 52 -26.46 -20.47 -8.62
C GLU A 52 -24.94 -20.53 -8.34
N THR A 53 -24.15 -21.02 -9.30
CA THR A 53 -22.69 -21.03 -9.22
C THR A 53 -22.11 -19.62 -9.13
N TYR A 54 -22.70 -18.63 -9.81
CA TYR A 54 -22.29 -17.23 -9.70
C TYR A 54 -22.46 -16.70 -8.27
N TYR A 55 -23.58 -17.00 -7.61
CA TYR A 55 -23.82 -16.55 -6.23
C TYR A 55 -22.86 -17.23 -5.24
N THR A 56 -22.58 -18.51 -5.39
CA THR A 56 -21.60 -19.22 -4.55
C THR A 56 -20.20 -18.62 -4.66
N VAL A 57 -19.73 -18.39 -5.89
CA VAL A 57 -18.40 -17.80 -6.15
C VAL A 57 -18.35 -16.34 -5.68
N ARG A 58 -19.45 -15.60 -5.79
CA ARG A 58 -19.56 -14.21 -5.29
C ARG A 58 -19.49 -14.16 -3.77
N THR A 59 -20.16 -15.07 -3.07
CA THR A 59 -20.08 -15.16 -1.60
C THR A 59 -18.66 -15.46 -1.15
N LEU A 60 -17.95 -16.36 -1.85
CA LEU A 60 -16.55 -16.64 -1.57
C LEU A 60 -15.67 -15.38 -1.71
N ARG A 61 -15.87 -14.55 -2.73
CA ARG A 61 -15.19 -13.24 -2.85
C ARG A 61 -15.46 -12.35 -1.65
N VAL A 62 -16.72 -12.24 -1.22
CA VAL A 62 -17.09 -11.38 -0.09
C VAL A 62 -16.43 -11.88 1.19
N MET A 63 -16.37 -13.19 1.42
CA MET A 63 -15.62 -13.76 2.53
C MET A 63 -14.15 -13.36 2.48
N PHE A 64 -13.49 -13.47 1.33
CA PHE A 64 -12.09 -13.07 1.20
C PHE A 64 -11.86 -11.55 1.21
N HIS A 65 -12.91 -10.72 1.30
CA HIS A 65 -12.76 -9.26 1.37
C HIS A 65 -11.93 -8.82 2.59
N TYR A 66 -11.92 -9.60 3.68
CA TYR A 66 -11.14 -9.30 4.90
C TYR A 66 -9.63 -9.22 4.67
N THR A 67 -9.10 -9.90 3.65
CA THR A 67 -7.65 -9.99 3.36
C THR A 67 -7.01 -8.61 3.18
N ARG A 68 -7.78 -7.65 2.69
CA ARG A 68 -7.37 -6.25 2.51
C ARG A 68 -7.20 -5.53 3.84
N MET A 69 -8.12 -5.76 4.77
CA MET A 69 -8.03 -5.23 6.14
C MET A 69 -6.85 -5.84 6.89
N GLY A 70 -6.60 -7.14 6.69
CA GLY A 70 -5.44 -7.83 7.25
C GLY A 70 -4.11 -7.24 6.78
N PHE A 71 -3.98 -6.89 5.50
CA PHE A 71 -2.75 -6.25 5.00
C PHE A 71 -2.51 -4.87 5.62
N ILE A 72 -3.58 -4.05 5.75
CA ILE A 72 -3.51 -2.73 6.40
C ILE A 72 -3.07 -2.90 7.86
N PHE A 73 -3.64 -3.88 8.56
CA PHE A 73 -3.28 -4.19 9.94
C PHE A 73 -1.80 -4.57 10.09
N ILE A 74 -1.29 -5.52 9.29
CA ILE A 74 0.14 -5.90 9.34
C ILE A 74 1.05 -4.75 8.96
N SER A 75 0.65 -3.93 7.99
CA SER A 75 1.40 -2.73 7.64
C SER A 75 1.47 -1.74 8.81
N GLY A 76 0.37 -1.57 9.53
CA GLY A 76 0.30 -0.76 10.76
C GLY A 76 1.19 -1.31 11.88
N VAL A 77 1.12 -2.61 12.16
CA VAL A 77 1.98 -3.27 13.17
C VAL A 77 3.46 -3.10 12.85
N VAL A 78 3.85 -3.32 11.59
CA VAL A 78 5.24 -3.14 11.14
C VAL A 78 5.69 -1.69 11.28
N LEU A 79 4.81 -0.75 10.97
CA LEU A 79 5.08 0.67 11.16
C LEU A 79 5.32 0.99 12.63
N THR A 80 4.47 0.49 13.53
CA THR A 80 4.62 0.67 14.98
C THR A 80 5.95 0.09 15.43
N LEU A 81 6.24 -1.18 15.16
CA LEU A 81 7.49 -1.82 15.57
C LEU A 81 8.75 -1.10 15.04
N THR A 82 8.67 -0.52 13.83
CA THR A 82 9.83 0.15 13.21
C THR A 82 10.03 1.58 13.69
N TYR A 83 8.95 2.31 13.97
CA TYR A 83 8.99 3.76 14.22
C TYR A 83 8.56 4.18 15.64
N PHE A 84 8.19 3.25 16.52
CA PHE A 84 7.77 3.57 17.90
C PHE A 84 8.79 4.45 18.66
N ASN A 85 10.09 4.17 18.49
CA ASN A 85 11.19 4.88 19.15
C ASN A 85 11.87 5.96 18.29
N ARG A 86 11.38 6.24 17.07
CA ARG A 86 11.98 7.22 16.17
C ARG A 86 11.14 8.51 16.16
N ASN A 87 11.75 9.65 16.45
CA ASN A 87 11.08 10.95 16.50
C ASN A 87 11.12 11.74 15.17
N ASP A 88 11.59 11.15 14.08
CA ASP A 88 11.76 11.83 12.78
C ASP A 88 10.50 11.76 11.90
N TRP A 89 9.42 12.38 12.39
CA TRP A 89 8.12 12.41 11.69
C TRP A 89 8.17 13.01 10.27
N PRO A 90 8.90 14.12 9.99
CA PRO A 90 8.91 14.73 8.66
C PRO A 90 9.58 13.84 7.60
N ALA A 91 10.68 13.17 7.96
CA ALA A 91 11.40 12.24 7.09
C ALA A 91 10.57 10.97 6.82
N PHE A 92 9.81 10.52 7.83
CA PHE A 92 8.88 9.41 7.72
C PHE A 92 7.80 9.68 6.66
N PHE A 93 7.12 10.84 6.74
CA PHE A 93 6.09 11.21 5.76
C PHE A 93 6.68 11.31 4.35
N LYS A 94 7.80 12.01 4.17
CA LYS A 94 8.39 12.19 2.84
C LYS A 94 8.77 10.85 2.19
N LYS A 95 9.33 9.91 2.95
CA LYS A 95 9.76 8.61 2.40
C LYS A 95 8.59 7.67 2.09
N ARG A 96 7.56 7.63 2.96
CA ARG A 96 6.43 6.71 2.80
C ARG A 96 5.34 7.26 1.88
N PHE A 97 5.02 8.54 2.02
CA PHE A 97 4.00 9.19 1.19
C PHE A 97 4.47 9.26 -0.26
N ASN A 98 5.72 9.66 -0.55
CA ASN A 98 6.21 9.63 -1.94
C ASN A 98 6.22 8.22 -2.54
N GLY A 99 6.57 7.19 -1.77
CA GLY A 99 6.60 5.81 -2.26
C GLY A 99 5.23 5.28 -2.71
N SER A 100 4.14 5.78 -2.12
CA SER A 100 2.77 5.34 -2.43
C SER A 100 2.00 6.35 -3.31
N LEU A 101 2.26 7.64 -3.13
CA LEU A 101 1.58 8.72 -3.84
C LEU A 101 1.99 8.79 -5.31
N TRP A 102 3.29 8.63 -5.63
CA TRP A 102 3.77 8.63 -7.00
C TRP A 102 3.08 7.57 -7.87
N PRO A 103 3.09 6.27 -7.50
CA PRO A 103 2.39 5.26 -8.28
C PRO A 103 0.88 5.55 -8.40
N TYR A 104 0.24 6.07 -7.35
CA TYR A 104 -1.18 6.44 -7.40
C TYR A 104 -1.47 7.53 -8.43
N LEU A 105 -0.75 8.65 -8.38
CA LEU A 105 -0.96 9.78 -9.29
C LEU A 105 -0.62 9.42 -10.74
N THR A 106 0.49 8.71 -10.94
CA THR A 106 0.94 8.26 -12.26
C THR A 106 -0.07 7.30 -12.88
N TRP A 107 -0.60 6.34 -12.13
CA TRP A 107 -1.53 5.36 -12.69
C TRP A 107 -2.91 5.95 -12.97
N ASN A 108 -3.42 6.84 -12.11
CA ASN A 108 -4.65 7.58 -12.38
C ASN A 108 -4.52 8.41 -13.68
N GLY A 109 -3.38 9.08 -13.86
CA GLY A 109 -3.12 9.87 -15.06
C GLY A 109 -3.03 8.99 -16.31
N LEU A 110 -2.25 7.91 -16.23
CA LEU A 110 -2.05 6.98 -17.34
C LEU A 110 -3.35 6.29 -17.76
N LEU A 111 -4.15 5.80 -16.82
CA LEU A 111 -5.43 5.14 -17.11
C LEU A 111 -6.44 6.12 -17.70
N MET A 112 -6.49 7.35 -17.20
CA MET A 112 -7.36 8.40 -17.75
C MET A 112 -6.96 8.75 -19.19
N LEU A 113 -5.65 8.91 -19.45
CA LEU A 113 -5.13 9.14 -20.81
C LEU A 113 -5.47 7.98 -21.74
N LEU A 114 -5.35 6.74 -21.26
CA LEU A 114 -5.68 5.55 -22.03
C LEU A 114 -7.19 5.45 -22.33
N MET A 115 -8.07 5.81 -21.40
CA MET A 115 -9.51 5.87 -21.66
C MET A 115 -9.91 6.96 -22.66
N ILE A 116 -9.23 8.11 -22.64
CA ILE A 116 -9.40 9.17 -23.64
C ILE A 116 -8.92 8.68 -25.02
N ALA A 117 -7.75 8.03 -25.08
CA ALA A 117 -7.21 7.49 -26.32
C ALA A 117 -8.09 6.39 -26.94
N LEU A 118 -8.79 5.60 -26.10
CA LEU A 118 -9.74 4.58 -26.53
C LEU A 118 -11.13 5.14 -26.91
N GLY A 119 -11.32 6.46 -26.90
CA GLY A 119 -12.55 7.11 -27.38
C GLY A 119 -13.76 6.93 -26.45
N SER A 120 -13.54 6.74 -25.15
CA SER A 120 -14.64 6.60 -24.18
C SER A 120 -15.42 7.92 -24.07
N THR A 121 -16.74 7.89 -24.34
CA THR A 121 -17.65 9.06 -24.37
C THR A 121 -17.71 9.85 -23.06
N ASP A 122 -17.30 9.25 -21.95
CA ASP A 122 -17.30 9.89 -20.63
C ASP A 122 -16.06 10.77 -20.35
N TYR A 123 -15.01 10.73 -21.18
CA TYR A 123 -13.74 11.40 -20.89
C TYR A 123 -13.39 12.40 -21.99
N ASN A 124 -13.51 13.69 -21.67
CA ASN A 124 -13.26 14.78 -22.59
C ASN A 124 -12.16 15.71 -22.04
N PHE A 125 -11.26 16.18 -22.90
CA PHE A 125 -10.06 16.94 -22.53
C PHE A 125 -10.40 18.26 -21.83
N SER A 126 -11.55 18.86 -22.18
CA SER A 126 -12.05 20.11 -21.61
C SER A 126 -12.34 20.05 -20.10
N ASN A 127 -12.62 18.85 -19.55
CA ASN A 127 -12.92 18.66 -18.13
C ASN A 127 -11.88 17.79 -17.42
N PHE A 128 -10.68 17.67 -18.02
CA PHE A 128 -9.62 16.79 -17.53
C PHE A 128 -9.23 17.14 -16.10
N GLY A 129 -9.02 18.42 -15.77
CA GLY A 129 -8.59 18.84 -14.43
C GLY A 129 -9.59 18.51 -13.32
N ASN A 130 -10.87 18.87 -13.49
CA ASN A 130 -11.91 18.61 -12.49
C ASN A 130 -12.24 17.12 -12.34
N LYS A 131 -12.29 16.37 -13.45
CA LYS A 131 -12.49 14.92 -13.40
C LYS A 131 -11.27 14.22 -12.81
N TYR A 132 -10.06 14.61 -13.17
CA TYR A 132 -8.83 14.05 -12.58
C TYR A 132 -8.80 14.29 -11.08
N LEU A 133 -9.12 15.50 -10.62
CA LEU A 133 -9.14 15.82 -9.18
C LEU A 133 -10.24 15.04 -8.45
N THR A 134 -11.40 14.86 -9.08
CA THR A 134 -12.51 14.06 -8.52
C THR A 134 -12.16 12.56 -8.50
N LEU A 135 -11.52 12.01 -9.54
CA LEU A 135 -11.03 10.63 -9.58
C LEU A 135 -9.96 10.39 -8.51
N VAL A 136 -9.02 11.32 -8.36
CA VAL A 136 -7.95 11.27 -7.36
C VAL A 136 -8.50 11.37 -5.94
N MET A 137 -9.51 12.22 -5.70
CA MET A 137 -10.12 12.36 -4.37
C MET A 137 -11.09 11.24 -4.00
N HIS A 138 -11.92 10.78 -4.93
CA HIS A 138 -12.87 9.70 -4.64
C HIS A 138 -12.22 8.30 -4.73
N GLY A 139 -11.16 8.12 -5.54
CA GLY A 139 -10.53 6.81 -5.76
C GLY A 139 -11.49 5.70 -6.20
N SER A 140 -12.70 6.08 -6.64
CA SER A 140 -13.84 5.21 -6.86
C SER A 140 -13.79 4.52 -8.23
N SER A 141 -13.02 5.08 -9.15
CA SER A 141 -12.73 4.47 -10.45
C SER A 141 -11.42 3.69 -10.41
N PHE A 142 -11.39 2.53 -11.08
CA PHE A 142 -10.23 1.65 -11.27
C PHE A 142 -9.70 0.86 -10.06
N TYR A 143 -10.51 0.63 -9.02
CA TYR A 143 -10.11 -0.17 -7.85
C TYR A 143 -8.90 0.39 -7.07
N MET A 144 -8.55 1.67 -7.23
CA MET A 144 -7.39 2.28 -6.57
C MET A 144 -7.65 2.74 -5.12
N TYR A 145 -8.87 2.54 -4.61
CA TYR A 145 -9.27 2.88 -3.23
C TYR A 145 -8.30 2.33 -2.17
N TYR A 146 -7.67 1.18 -2.43
CA TYR A 146 -6.71 0.58 -1.50
C TYR A 146 -5.51 1.48 -1.24
N MET A 147 -5.05 2.23 -2.25
CA MET A 147 -3.91 3.14 -2.08
C MET A 147 -4.27 4.32 -1.17
N LEU A 148 -5.52 4.82 -1.27
CA LEU A 148 -6.05 5.82 -0.35
C LEU A 148 -6.12 5.29 1.08
N LEU A 149 -6.53 4.04 1.28
CA LEU A 149 -6.55 3.42 2.62
C LEU A 149 -5.14 3.34 3.23
N VAL A 150 -4.13 3.00 2.43
CA VAL A 150 -2.73 2.97 2.90
C VAL A 150 -2.24 4.39 3.23
N MET A 151 -2.61 5.40 2.45
CA MET A 151 -2.30 6.80 2.77
C MET A 151 -2.98 7.26 4.06
N GLN A 152 -4.25 6.88 4.28
CA GLN A 152 -4.97 7.15 5.54
C GLN A 152 -4.28 6.48 6.72
N LEU A 153 -3.83 5.24 6.58
CA LEU A 153 -3.05 4.54 7.61
C LEU A 153 -1.78 5.32 7.98
N TYR A 154 -1.06 5.86 6.99
CA TYR A 154 0.14 6.66 7.25
C TYR A 154 -0.17 7.96 8.00
N LEU A 155 -1.31 8.58 7.71
CA LEU A 155 -1.78 9.78 8.42
C LEU A 155 -2.24 9.47 9.86
N LEU A 156 -2.87 8.30 10.07
CA LEU A 156 -3.30 7.85 11.40
C LEU A 156 -2.15 7.38 12.27
N PHE A 157 -1.06 6.89 11.69
CA PHE A 157 0.10 6.39 12.41
C PHE A 157 0.69 7.34 13.48
N PRO A 158 0.97 8.63 13.22
CA PRO A 158 1.43 9.56 14.26
C PRO A 158 0.43 9.71 15.42
N LEU A 159 -0.88 9.68 15.14
CA LEU A 159 -1.91 9.78 16.16
C LEU A 159 -1.87 8.56 17.09
N VAL A 160 -1.70 7.37 16.53
CA VAL A 160 -1.54 6.14 17.31
C VAL A 160 -0.32 6.24 18.22
N VAL A 161 0.86 6.63 17.71
CA VAL A 161 2.06 6.75 18.54
C VAL A 161 1.92 7.84 19.61
N TRP A 162 1.23 8.95 19.31
CA TRP A 162 0.96 10.01 20.29
C TRP A 162 0.08 9.51 21.45
N ILE A 163 -0.94 8.71 21.15
CA ILE A 163 -1.82 8.11 22.17
C ILE A 163 -1.04 7.14 23.08
N PHE A 164 -0.15 6.32 22.52
CA PHE A 164 0.61 5.32 23.28
C PHE A 164 1.84 5.88 24.02
N LYS A 165 2.29 7.09 23.70
CA LYS A 165 3.36 7.79 24.45
C LYS A 165 2.84 8.56 25.67
N LYS A 166 1.52 8.59 25.88
CA LYS A 166 0.88 9.15 27.07
C LYS A 166 0.63 8.07 28.10
#